data_AF-A0A1V6HF08-F1
#
_entry.id   AF-A0A1V6HF08-F1
#
_cell.length_a   1.000
_cell.length_b   1.000
_cell.length_c   1.000
_cell.angle_alpha   90.00
_cell.angle_beta   90.00
_cell.angle_gamma   90.00
#
_symmetry.space_group_name_H-M   'P 1'
#
loop_
_entity.id
_entity.type
_entity.pdbx_description
1 polymer ?
#
loop_
_entity_poly.entity_id
_entity_poly.type
_entity_poly.pdbx_seq_one_letter_code
_entity_poly.pdbx_strand_id
1 'polypeptide(L)'
;MAKDKFAGRSLSDPPEYGFPVTKSDSAELAAVSRALYVGGAGDLRVRTAGGNDLLFKAVPAGTLLPIRADMVFSTNTTATDIVALY
;
A
#
# COMPACT_ATOMS: atom_id res chain seq x y z
N MET A 1 13.32 -23.07 -0.44
CA MET A 1 12.86 -21.90 -1.23
C MET A 1 12.60 -22.38 -2.65
N ALA A 2 11.47 -22.03 -3.26
CA ALA A 2 11.23 -22.34 -4.67
C ALA A 2 12.25 -21.59 -5.54
N LYS A 3 12.73 -22.21 -6.62
CA LYS A 3 13.64 -21.54 -7.55
C LYS A 3 12.83 -20.57 -8.41
N ASP A 4 13.08 -19.28 -8.22
CA ASP A 4 12.56 -18.26 -9.12
C ASP A 4 13.23 -18.38 -10.50
N LYS A 5 12.40 -18.46 -11.54
CA LYS A 5 12.84 -18.58 -12.94
C LYS A 5 12.70 -17.27 -13.70
N PHE A 6 12.04 -16.27 -13.12
CA PHE A 6 11.88 -14.96 -13.72
C PHE A 6 13.10 -14.10 -13.36
N ALA A 7 13.71 -13.47 -14.37
CA ALA A 7 14.90 -12.64 -14.21
C ALA A 7 14.66 -11.27 -14.86
N GLY A 8 15.13 -10.21 -14.20
CA GLY A 8 14.83 -8.81 -14.58
C GLY A 8 13.58 -8.30 -13.85
N ARG A 9 13.71 -7.14 -13.19
CA ARG A 9 12.64 -6.51 -12.40
C ARG A 9 12.36 -5.09 -12.92
N SER A 10 11.09 -4.74 -12.96
CA SER A 10 10.51 -3.49 -13.45
C SER A 10 9.39 -3.03 -12.51
N LEU A 11 9.02 -1.74 -12.60
CA LEU A 11 7.88 -1.17 -11.86
C LEU A 11 6.54 -1.83 -12.20
N SER A 12 6.43 -2.49 -13.35
CA SER A 12 5.21 -3.18 -13.81
C SER A 12 5.08 -4.63 -13.34
N ASP A 13 6.13 -5.23 -12.79
CA ASP A 13 6.11 -6.65 -12.41
C ASP A 13 5.25 -6.90 -11.15
N PRO A 14 4.95 -8.13 -10.77
CA PRO A 14 4.37 -8.36 -9.45
C PRO A 14 5.30 -7.92 -8.31
N PRO A 15 4.78 -7.47 -7.15
CA PRO A 15 5.58 -7.21 -5.97
C PRO A 15 6.11 -8.52 -5.38
N GLU A 16 7.36 -8.50 -4.90
CA GLU A 16 8.03 -9.68 -4.31
C GLU A 16 8.02 -9.62 -2.78
N TYR A 17 7.87 -8.43 -2.23
CA TYR A 17 7.89 -8.19 -0.79
C TYR A 17 6.62 -7.48 -0.34
N GLY A 18 6.37 -7.57 0.95
CA GLY A 18 5.32 -6.80 1.58
C GLY A 18 5.44 -6.78 3.10
N PHE A 19 4.78 -5.81 3.71
CA PHE A 19 4.69 -5.69 5.16
C PHE A 19 3.30 -5.15 5.57
N PRO A 20 2.82 -5.51 6.78
CA PRO A 20 1.61 -4.91 7.34
C PRO A 20 1.83 -3.43 7.60
N VAL A 21 0.85 -2.61 7.25
CA VAL A 21 0.93 -1.16 7.39
C VAL A 21 0.45 -0.73 8.77
N THR A 22 1.33 -0.06 9.51
CA THR A 22 0.95 0.75 10.67
C THR A 22 0.56 2.14 10.18
N LYS A 23 -0.67 2.57 10.49
CA LYS A 23 -1.15 3.91 10.13
C LYS A 23 -0.44 4.96 10.98
N SER A 24 -0.01 6.07 10.39
CA SER A 24 0.63 7.18 11.11
C SER A 24 0.45 8.49 10.36
N ASP A 25 0.25 9.59 11.09
CA ASP A 25 0.22 10.94 10.53
C ASP A 25 1.61 11.62 10.52
N SER A 26 2.66 10.91 10.95
CA SER A 26 4.02 11.47 11.07
C SER A 26 5.15 10.53 10.68
N ALA A 27 4.87 9.24 10.48
CA ALA A 27 5.86 8.23 10.13
C ALA A 27 5.61 7.67 8.73
N GLU A 28 6.66 7.59 7.93
CA GLU A 28 6.63 7.01 6.59
C GLU A 28 6.63 5.47 6.67
N LEU A 29 6.18 4.84 5.58
CA LEU A 29 6.28 3.41 5.37
C LEU A 29 7.75 3.00 5.23
N ALA A 30 8.07 1.76 5.62
CA ALA A 30 9.44 1.23 5.51
C ALA A 30 9.96 1.15 4.05
N ALA A 31 9.05 1.12 3.07
CA ALA A 31 9.34 1.28 1.67
C ALA A 31 8.15 1.89 0.94
N VAL A 32 8.41 2.60 -0.16
CA VAL A 32 7.36 3.07 -1.07
C VAL A 32 6.66 1.87 -1.69
N SER A 33 5.35 1.79 -1.49
CA SER A 33 4.53 0.73 -2.07
C SER A 33 4.46 0.80 -3.59
N ARG A 34 4.14 -0.33 -4.20
CA ARG A 34 3.68 -0.47 -5.59
C ARG A 34 2.18 -0.71 -5.64
N ALA A 35 1.65 -1.34 -4.60
CA ALA A 35 0.23 -1.47 -4.34
C ALA A 35 -0.03 -1.56 -2.84
N LEU A 36 -1.24 -1.21 -2.44
CA LEU A 36 -1.77 -1.48 -1.10
C LEU A 36 -2.90 -2.51 -1.22
N TYR A 37 -2.80 -3.62 -0.49
CA TYR A 37 -3.94 -4.50 -0.28
C TYR A 37 -4.75 -4.00 0.91
N VAL A 38 -6.07 -3.97 0.78
CA VAL A 38 -7.02 -3.52 1.80
C VAL A 38 -7.88 -4.71 2.23
N GLY A 39 -7.58 -5.29 3.40
CA GLY A 39 -8.30 -6.46 3.89
C GLY A 39 -9.68 -6.14 4.48
N GLY A 40 -9.83 -5.00 5.16
CA GLY A 40 -11.11 -4.53 5.69
C GLY A 40 -11.58 -3.25 5.01
N ALA A 41 -12.86 -3.22 4.64
CA ALA A 41 -13.46 -2.11 3.90
C ALA A 41 -13.44 -0.80 4.70
N GLY A 42 -13.31 0.33 4.01
CA GLY A 42 -13.36 1.65 4.63
C GLY A 42 -12.66 2.73 3.81
N ASP A 43 -12.50 3.89 4.42
CA ASP A 43 -11.76 4.99 3.84
C ASP A 43 -10.25 4.75 4.01
N LEU A 44 -9.48 5.09 2.97
CA LEU A 44 -8.03 4.97 2.95
C LEU A 44 -7.40 6.31 2.59
N ARG A 45 -6.78 6.97 3.57
CA ARG A 45 -6.00 8.19 3.34
C ARG A 45 -4.52 7.86 3.24
N VAL A 46 -3.87 8.32 2.19
CA VAL A 46 -2.45 8.07 1.92
C VAL A 46 -1.74 9.34 1.48
N ARG A 47 -0.42 9.34 1.62
CA ARG A 47 0.45 10.22 0.84
C ARG A 47 1.10 9.37 -0.26
N THR A 48 1.04 9.89 -1.47
CA THR A 48 1.70 9.27 -2.62
C THR A 48 3.18 9.60 -2.58
N ALA A 49 4.02 8.75 -3.18
CA ALA A 49 5.46 9.01 -3.34
C ALA A 49 5.76 10.28 -4.17
N GLY A 50 4.77 10.82 -4.88
CA GLY A 50 4.84 12.12 -5.56
C GLY A 50 4.50 13.31 -4.66
N GLY A 51 4.21 13.10 -3.38
CA GLY A 51 3.91 14.14 -2.39
C GLY A 51 2.44 14.53 -2.25
N ASN A 52 1.52 13.94 -3.03
CA ASN A 52 0.09 14.24 -2.94
C ASN A 52 -0.61 13.44 -1.84
N ASP A 53 -1.45 14.12 -1.05
CA ASP A 53 -2.37 13.50 -0.11
C ASP A 53 -3.69 13.14 -0.82
N LEU A 54 -4.09 11.87 -0.73
CA LEU A 54 -5.32 11.36 -1.34
C LEU A 54 -6.17 10.63 -0.31
N LEU A 55 -7.49 10.76 -0.43
CA LEU A 55 -8.48 10.03 0.35
C LEU A 55 -9.33 9.17 -0.59
N PHE A 56 -9.10 7.86 -0.56
CA PHE A 56 -9.94 6.89 -1.26
C PHE A 56 -11.12 6.55 -0.37
N LYS A 57 -12.33 6.92 -0.82
CA LYS A 57 -13.56 6.68 -0.07
C LYS A 57 -14.09 5.28 -0.30
N ALA A 58 -14.62 4.66 0.76
CA ALA A 58 -15.34 3.38 0.70
C ALA A 58 -14.61 2.29 -0.11
N VAL A 59 -13.31 2.14 0.12
CA VAL A 59 -12.51 1.08 -0.50
C VAL A 59 -13.06 -0.28 -0.03
N PRO A 60 -13.47 -1.17 -0.94
CA PRO A 60 -13.97 -2.49 -0.56
C PRO A 60 -12.90 -3.37 0.09
N ALA A 61 -13.33 -4.30 0.95
CA ALA A 61 -12.46 -5.37 1.45
C ALA A 61 -11.97 -6.27 0.30
N GLY A 62 -10.71 -6.70 0.38
CA GLY A 62 -10.05 -7.47 -0.67
C GLY A 62 -9.53 -6.64 -1.84
N THR A 63 -9.60 -5.31 -1.78
CA THR A 63 -9.13 -4.44 -2.86
C THR A 63 -7.60 -4.43 -2.92
N LEU A 64 -7.06 -4.66 -4.12
CA LEU A 64 -5.67 -4.37 -4.44
C LEU A 64 -5.61 -3.01 -5.15
N LEU A 65 -5.10 -1.98 -4.47
CA LEU A 65 -5.02 -0.62 -4.98
C LEU A 65 -3.61 -0.35 -5.53
N PRO A 66 -3.40 -0.30 -6.87
CA PRO A 66 -2.09 -0.12 -7.47
C PRO A 66 -1.65 1.35 -7.42
N ILE A 67 -1.24 1.78 -6.23
CA ILE A 67 -0.73 3.13 -5.98
C ILE A 67 0.64 3.06 -5.34
N ARG A 68 1.45 4.09 -5.61
CA ARG A 68 2.73 4.28 -4.94
C ARG A 68 2.56 5.22 -3.77
N ALA A 69 2.32 4.66 -2.59
CA ALA A 69 2.23 5.40 -1.34
C ALA A 69 3.52 5.27 -0.51
N ASP A 70 3.94 6.38 0.09
CA ASP A 70 5.03 6.45 1.08
C ASP A 70 4.50 6.60 2.51
N MET A 71 3.21 6.88 2.69
CA MET A 71 2.56 6.99 4.00
C MET A 71 1.09 6.60 3.93
N VAL A 72 0.58 5.99 5.00
CA VAL A 72 -0.86 5.77 5.22
C VAL A 72 -1.24 6.47 6.52
N PHE A 73 -2.12 7.47 6.43
CA PHE A 73 -2.49 8.32 7.55
C PHE A 73 -3.33 7.55 8.57
N SER A 74 -3.16 7.86 9.87
CA SER A 74 -4.08 7.41 10.92
C SER A 74 -5.38 8.20 10.92
N THR A 75 -5.30 9.50 10.64
CA THR A 75 -6.50 10.34 10.45
C THR A 75 -7.24 10.00 9.17
N ASN A 76 -8.57 9.94 9.24
CA ASN A 76 -9.47 9.69 8.10
C ASN A 76 -9.22 8.36 7.35
N THR A 77 -8.57 7.39 7.99
CA THR A 77 -8.43 6.03 7.47
C THR A 77 -9.19 5.06 8.36
N THR A 78 -10.30 4.52 7.86
CA THR A 78 -11.10 3.49 8.55
C THR A 78 -10.87 2.08 8.02
N ALA A 79 -10.25 1.95 6.84
CA ALA A 79 -9.85 0.65 6.29
C ALA A 79 -8.87 -0.09 7.24
N THR A 80 -9.02 -1.42 7.35
CA THR A 80 -8.19 -2.28 8.20
C THR A 80 -7.41 -3.30 7.38
N ASP A 81 -6.50 -4.01 8.04
CA ASP A 81 -5.74 -5.12 7.44
C ASP A 81 -5.01 -4.71 6.15
N ILE A 82 -4.37 -3.54 6.22
CA ILE A 82 -3.67 -2.94 5.09
C ILE A 82 -2.28 -3.56 4.98
N VAL A 83 -1.91 -3.99 3.78
CA VAL A 83 -0.58 -4.53 3.48
C VAL A 83 0.03 -3.72 2.34
N ALA A 84 1.24 -3.22 2.54
CA ALA A 84 2.02 -2.59 1.48
C ALA A 84 2.80 -3.66 0.75
N LEU A 85 2.75 -3.62 -0.58
CA LEU A 85 3.45 -4.55 -1.48
C LEU A 85 4.44 -3.76 -2.33
N TYR A 86 5.69 -4.22 -2.43
CA TYR A 86 6.77 -3.50 -3.10
C TYR A 86 7.79 -4.43 -3.79
#